data_AF-X0VVN0-F1
#
_entry.id   AF-X0VVN0-F1
#
_cell.length_a   1.000
_cell.length_b   1.000
_cell.length_c   1.000
_cell.angle_alpha   90.00
_cell.angle_beta   90.00
_cell.angle_gamma   90.00
#
_symmetry.space_group_name_H-M   'P 1'
#
loop_
_entity.id
_entity.type
_entity.pdbx_description
1 polymer ?
#
loop_
_entity_poly.entity_id
_entity_poly.type
_entity_poly.pdbx_seq_one_letter_code
_entity_poly.pdbx_strand_id
1 'polypeptide(L)'
;MEWLTPMIAVYAAAVSVPLLLLLYFLKLKRREQIVSSTLLWKRAVQDMQVNAPFQRIRHNILLLLQLLMLLAILLAVAGPILSLLAGPGRRYVLLIDRSASMNATDIEPTRLDAAKEQAKVFVKSLRSKAFFSLRGDCDQTMV
;
A
#
# COMPACT_ATOMS: atom_id res chain seq x y z
N MET A 1 9.03 0.73 -6.82
CA MET A 1 7.95 0.56 -5.84
C MET A 1 8.32 1.39 -4.63
N GLU A 2 7.60 2.47 -4.38
CA GLU A 2 7.81 3.27 -3.16
C GLU A 2 6.91 2.73 -2.06
N TRP A 3 7.45 2.64 -0.85
CA TRP A 3 6.77 2.12 0.32
C TRP A 3 6.70 3.23 1.35
N LEU A 4 5.51 3.54 1.87
CA LEU A 4 5.33 4.62 2.82
C LEU A 4 5.97 4.29 4.18
N THR A 5 5.75 3.06 4.67
CA THR A 5 6.23 2.66 6.00
C THR A 5 6.67 1.18 6.06
N PRO A 6 7.69 0.78 5.27
CA PRO A 6 8.11 -0.62 5.19
C PRO A 6 8.57 -1.17 6.55
N MET A 7 9.23 -0.35 7.36
CA MET A 7 9.73 -0.76 8.68
C MET A 7 8.61 -1.10 9.67
N ILE A 8 7.53 -0.33 9.67
CA ILE A 8 6.38 -0.57 10.57
C ILE A 8 5.71 -1.90 10.23
N ALA A 9 5.55 -2.19 8.94
CA ALA A 9 5.00 -3.46 8.49
C ALA A 9 5.87 -4.65 8.92
N VAL A 10 7.21 -4.52 8.87
CA VAL A 10 8.13 -5.58 9.32
C VAL A 10 8.00 -5.82 10.82
N TYR A 11 7.99 -4.78 11.65
CA TYR A 11 7.81 -4.94 13.10
C TYR A 11 6.45 -5.54 13.45
N ALA A 12 5.38 -5.11 12.78
CA ALA A 12 4.04 -5.66 12.97
C ALA A 12 4.00 -7.15 12.61
N ALA A 13 4.63 -7.54 11.49
CA ALA A 13 4.73 -8.95 11.09
C ALA A 13 5.50 -9.79 12.11
N ALA A 14 6.63 -9.26 12.59
CA ALA A 14 7.49 -9.95 13.55
C ALA A 14 6.80 -10.28 14.87
N VAL A 15 5.82 -9.48 15.31
CA VAL A 15 5.04 -9.75 16.53
C VAL A 15 3.81 -10.60 16.23
N SER A 16 3.04 -10.24 15.21
CA SER A 16 1.72 -10.83 14.97
C SER A 16 1.76 -12.26 14.43
N VAL A 17 2.75 -12.59 13.57
CA VAL A 17 2.91 -13.95 13.03
C VAL A 17 3.20 -14.98 14.14
N PRO A 18 4.25 -14.83 14.98
CA PRO A 18 4.51 -15.78 16.05
C PRO A 18 3.41 -15.80 17.10
N LEU A 19 2.75 -14.67 17.40
CA LEU A 19 1.60 -14.64 18.31
C LEU A 19 0.43 -15.49 17.79
N LEU A 20 0.10 -15.36 16.50
CA LEU A 20 -0.98 -16.13 15.86
C LEU A 20 -0.64 -17.62 15.85
N LEU A 21 0.60 -17.97 15.52
CA LEU A 21 1.07 -19.36 15.60
C LEU A 21 1.00 -19.89 17.03
N LEU A 22 1.46 -19.12 18.02
CA LEU A 22 1.41 -19.50 19.43
C LEU A 22 -0.02 -19.79 19.87
N LEU A 23 -0.96 -18.87 19.60
CA LEU A 23 -2.38 -19.02 19.93
C LEU A 23 -3.01 -20.20 19.20
N TYR A 24 -2.64 -20.44 17.95
CA TYR A 24 -3.13 -21.56 17.18
C TYR A 24 -2.63 -22.92 17.73
N PHE A 25 -1.34 -22.99 18.09
CA PHE A 25 -0.75 -24.19 18.68
C PHE A 25 -1.08 -24.36 20.17
N LEU A 26 -1.65 -23.35 20.82
CA LEU A 26 -2.26 -23.43 22.16
C LEU A 26 -3.57 -24.26 22.12
N LYS A 27 -3.48 -25.47 21.55
CA LYS A 27 -4.57 -26.43 21.55
C LYS A 27 -4.70 -27.02 22.93
N LEU A 28 -5.88 -26.84 23.52
CA LEU A 28 -6.24 -27.40 24.82
C LEU A 28 -6.00 -28.92 24.82
N LYS A 29 -5.15 -29.36 25.76
CA LYS A 29 -4.82 -30.76 26.00
C LYS A 29 -6.13 -31.53 26.22
N ARG A 30 -6.49 -32.44 25.31
CA ARG A 30 -7.70 -33.27 25.45
C ARG A 30 -7.58 -34.06 26.75
N ARG A 31 -8.57 -33.90 27.64
CA ARG A 31 -8.67 -34.74 28.83
C ARG A 31 -9.02 -36.14 28.39
N GLU A 32 -8.18 -37.10 28.76
CA GLU A 32 -8.46 -38.51 28.55
C GLU A 32 -9.69 -38.89 29.39
N GLN A 33 -10.74 -39.36 28.72
CA GLN A 33 -11.88 -39.96 29.39
C GLN A 33 -11.70 -41.48 29.33
N ILE A 34 -11.71 -42.11 30.51
CA ILE A 34 -11.62 -43.55 30.64
C ILE A 34 -12.98 -44.12 30.23
N VAL A 35 -13.00 -44.86 29.12
CA VAL A 35 -14.19 -45.56 28.63
C VAL A 35 -13.97 -47.06 28.82
N SER A 36 -14.94 -47.76 29.41
CA SER A 36 -14.80 -49.17 29.84
C SER A 36 -14.64 -50.21 28.71
N SER A 37 -14.55 -49.80 27.44
CA SER A 37 -14.43 -50.70 26.28
C SER A 37 -13.16 -50.40 25.47
N THR A 38 -12.16 -51.25 25.60
CA THR A 38 -10.84 -51.12 24.93
C THR A 38 -10.81 -51.71 23.52
N LEU A 39 -11.77 -52.57 23.15
CA LEU A 39 -11.80 -53.28 21.87
C LEU A 39 -12.30 -52.41 20.71
N LEU A 40 -13.28 -51.53 20.93
CA LEU A 40 -13.83 -50.64 19.88
C LEU A 40 -12.88 -49.47 19.55
N TRP A 41 -12.11 -49.01 20.53
CA TRP A 41 -11.18 -47.88 20.37
C TRP A 41 -9.83 -48.26 19.74
N LYS A 42 -9.37 -49.50 19.88
CA LYS A 42 -8.10 -49.96 19.28
C LYS A 42 -8.06 -49.83 17.74
N ARG A 43 -9.20 -50.02 17.06
CA ARG A 43 -9.30 -49.85 15.60
C ARG A 43 -9.32 -48.39 15.16
N ALA A 44 -9.95 -47.50 15.92
CA ALA A 44 -10.03 -46.08 15.60
C ALA A 44 -8.68 -45.33 15.76
N VAL A 45 -7.79 -45.86 16.61
CA VAL A 45 -6.48 -45.23 16.88
C VAL A 45 -5.43 -45.55 15.80
N GLN A 46 -5.55 -46.68 15.09
CA GLN A 46 -4.57 -47.09 14.07
C GLN A 46 -4.66 -46.25 12.78
N ASP A 47 -5.86 -45.80 12.37
CA ASP A 47 -6.02 -44.95 11.19
C ASP A 47 -5.48 -43.52 11.37
N MET A 48 -5.30 -43.07 12.62
CA MET A 48 -4.78 -41.73 12.91
C MET A 48 -3.26 -41.59 12.74
N GLN A 49 -2.51 -42.69 12.63
CA GLN A 49 -1.04 -42.64 12.63
C GLN A 49 -0.38 -42.43 11.26
N VAL A 50 -1.13 -42.50 10.15
CA VAL A 50 -0.51 -42.62 8.83
C VAL A 50 -0.30 -41.27 8.09
N ASN A 51 -0.97 -40.18 8.49
CA ASN A 51 -0.93 -38.91 7.72
C ASN A 51 -0.81 -37.62 8.57
N ALA A 52 -0.21 -37.71 9.74
CA ALA A 52 -0.24 -36.67 10.78
C ALA A 52 0.29 -35.26 10.42
N PRO A 53 1.31 -35.07 9.56
CA PRO A 53 1.84 -33.71 9.34
C PRO A 53 1.04 -32.89 8.32
N PHE A 54 0.71 -33.44 7.14
CA PHE A 54 0.06 -32.69 6.04
C PHE A 54 -1.47 -32.67 6.09
N GLN A 55 -2.14 -33.59 6.79
CA GLN A 55 -3.60 -33.54 6.94
C GLN A 55 -4.07 -32.39 7.85
N ARG A 56 -3.26 -31.97 8.83
CA ARG A 56 -3.58 -30.82 9.69
C ARG A 56 -3.63 -29.52 8.87
N ILE A 57 -2.70 -29.30 7.94
CA ILE A 57 -2.69 -28.11 7.07
C ILE A 57 -3.95 -28.07 6.19
N ARG A 58 -4.36 -29.22 5.61
CA ARG A 58 -5.59 -29.30 4.80
C ARG A 58 -6.88 -29.08 5.60
N HIS A 59 -6.94 -29.48 6.88
CA HIS A 59 -8.12 -29.27 7.73
C HIS A 59 -8.17 -27.90 8.41
N ASN A 60 -7.09 -27.11 8.31
CA ASN A 60 -6.98 -25.80 8.94
C ASN A 60 -7.14 -24.66 7.92
N ILE A 61 -8.19 -24.74 7.10
CA ILE A 61 -8.58 -23.65 6.18
C ILE A 61 -8.67 -22.32 6.94
N LEU A 62 -9.14 -22.36 8.21
CA LEU A 62 -9.21 -21.19 9.08
C LEU A 62 -7.84 -20.55 9.36
N LEU A 63 -6.78 -21.35 9.56
CA LEU A 63 -5.42 -20.82 9.78
C LEU A 63 -4.88 -20.17 8.50
N LEU A 64 -5.12 -20.77 7.35
CA LEU A 64 -4.69 -20.22 6.06
C LEU A 64 -5.40 -18.89 5.78
N LEU A 65 -6.70 -18.82 6.10
CA LEU A 65 -7.51 -17.61 5.94
C LEU A 65 -7.08 -16.50 6.92
N GLN A 66 -6.71 -16.86 8.16
CA GLN A 66 -6.12 -15.95 9.13
C GLN A 66 -4.77 -15.38 8.65
N LEU A 67 -3.89 -16.22 8.09
CA LEU A 67 -2.61 -15.79 7.52
C LEU A 67 -2.79 -14.88 6.30
N LEU A 68 -3.74 -15.18 5.42
CA LEU A 68 -4.08 -14.31 4.29
C LEU A 68 -4.62 -12.96 4.76
N MET A 69 -5.50 -12.95 5.76
CA MET A 69 -6.03 -11.71 6.34
C MET A 69 -4.90 -10.89 6.99
N LEU A 70 -4.02 -11.54 7.74
CA LEU A 70 -2.85 -10.90 8.34
C LEU A 70 -1.95 -10.28 7.26
N LEU A 71 -1.68 -11.02 6.19
CA LEU A 71 -0.88 -10.54 5.06
C LEU A 71 -1.53 -9.33 4.39
N ALA A 72 -2.86 -9.35 4.18
CA ALA A 72 -3.59 -8.23 3.62
C ALA A 72 -3.50 -6.97 4.51
N ILE A 73 -3.60 -7.14 5.84
CA ILE A 73 -3.43 -6.04 6.80
C ILE A 73 -2.00 -5.49 6.74
N LEU A 74 -0.99 -6.37 6.74
CA LEU A 74 0.40 -5.96 6.66
C LEU A 74 0.71 -5.21 5.36
N LEU A 75 0.14 -5.64 4.24
CA LEU A 75 0.25 -4.93 2.97
C LEU A 75 -0.47 -3.58 3.00
N ALA A 76 -1.66 -3.50 3.60
CA ALA A 76 -2.37 -2.24 3.77
C ALA A 76 -1.56 -1.25 4.63
N VAL A 77 -0.93 -1.72 5.71
CA VAL A 77 -0.06 -0.90 6.58
C VAL A 77 1.21 -0.49 5.85
N ALA A 78 1.85 -1.42 5.13
CA ALA A 78 3.08 -1.14 4.39
C ALA A 78 2.87 -0.07 3.30
N GLY A 79 1.63 0.02 2.78
CA GLY A 79 1.22 1.02 1.82
C GLY A 79 2.06 0.96 0.54
N PRO A 80 2.07 -0.17 -0.19
CA PRO A 80 2.79 -0.27 -1.45
C PRO A 80 2.17 0.71 -2.45
N ILE A 81 2.93 1.73 -2.83
CA ILE A 81 2.49 2.69 -3.84
C ILE A 81 2.84 2.09 -5.20
N LEU A 82 1.80 1.67 -5.92
CA LEU A 82 1.89 1.40 -7.36
C LEU A 82 1.94 2.75 -8.07
N SER A 83 3.15 3.22 -8.37
CA SER A 83 3.41 4.42 -9.19
C SER A 83 2.97 4.17 -10.63
N LEU A 84 1.66 4.06 -10.86
CA LEU A 84 1.04 3.98 -12.18
C LEU A 84 1.11 5.37 -12.83
N LEU A 85 2.20 5.62 -13.55
CA LEU A 85 2.46 6.70 -14.53
C LEU A 85 2.23 8.17 -14.14
N ALA A 86 1.69 8.50 -12.98
CA ALA A 86 1.67 9.87 -12.49
C ALA A 86 2.96 10.14 -11.71
N GLY A 87 3.96 10.69 -12.39
CA GLY A 87 5.08 11.34 -11.69
C GLY A 87 4.53 12.39 -10.71
N PRO A 88 5.28 12.74 -9.65
CA PRO A 88 4.82 13.71 -8.66
C PRO A 88 4.32 14.97 -9.37
N GLY A 89 3.07 15.37 -9.09
CA GLY A 89 2.49 16.59 -9.63
C GLY A 89 3.42 17.76 -9.31
N ARG A 90 4.16 18.24 -10.31
CA ARG A 90 5.12 19.32 -10.11
C ARG A 90 4.32 20.61 -9.93
N ARG A 91 4.42 21.19 -8.75
CA ARG A 91 3.84 22.51 -8.46
C ARG A 91 4.82 23.58 -8.94
N TYR A 92 4.34 24.46 -9.80
CA TYR A 92 5.10 25.62 -10.27
C TYR A 92 4.49 26.89 -9.69
N VAL A 93 5.33 27.77 -9.15
CA VAL A 93 4.93 29.12 -8.71
C VAL A 93 5.64 30.10 -9.62
N LEU A 94 4.87 30.90 -10.37
CA LEU A 94 5.40 31.94 -11.24
C LEU A 94 5.22 33.28 -10.55
N LEU A 95 6.31 34.02 -10.35
CA LEU A 95 6.28 35.38 -9.85
C LEU A 95 6.62 36.34 -10.99
N ILE A 96 5.74 37.30 -11.24
CA ILE A 96 5.95 38.36 -12.25
C ILE A 96 6.13 39.66 -11.49
N ASP A 97 7.31 40.29 -11.64
CA ASP A 97 7.55 41.62 -11.09
C ASP A 97 6.69 42.66 -11.83
N ARG A 98 6.10 43.59 -11.08
CA ARG A 98 5.25 44.68 -11.57
C ARG A 98 5.77 46.06 -11.17
N SER A 99 7.04 46.15 -10.84
CA SER A 99 7.74 47.41 -10.55
C SER A 99 7.70 48.38 -11.74
N ALA A 100 7.90 49.68 -11.48
CA ALA A 100 7.82 50.72 -12.50
C ALA A 100 8.82 50.53 -13.66
N SER A 101 9.97 49.87 -13.40
CA SER A 101 10.96 49.53 -14.42
C SER A 101 10.46 48.50 -15.44
N MET A 102 9.40 47.75 -15.12
CA MET A 102 8.80 46.77 -16.02
C MET A 102 7.91 47.41 -17.10
N ASN A 103 7.57 48.70 -16.96
CA ASN A 103 6.95 49.50 -18.02
C ASN A 103 7.95 50.03 -19.06
N ALA A 104 9.25 49.72 -18.91
CA ALA A 104 10.24 50.06 -19.93
C ALA A 104 9.92 49.36 -21.27
N THR A 105 10.18 50.07 -22.35
CA THR A 105 9.89 49.68 -23.75
C THR A 105 11.15 49.29 -24.52
N ASP A 106 12.23 48.95 -23.82
CA ASP A 106 13.45 48.37 -24.42
C ASP A 106 13.20 47.00 -25.05
N ILE A 107 12.11 46.34 -24.64
CA ILE A 107 11.50 45.19 -25.32
C ILE A 107 10.07 45.60 -25.68
N GLU A 108 9.71 45.50 -26.96
CA GLU A 108 8.36 45.81 -27.42
C GLU A 108 7.35 44.73 -26.96
N PRO A 109 6.13 45.11 -26.52
CA PRO A 109 5.66 46.46 -26.25
C PRO A 109 6.13 47.02 -24.89
N THR A 110 6.21 46.17 -23.86
CA THR A 110 6.84 46.49 -22.57
C THR A 110 7.52 45.22 -22.03
N ARG A 111 8.53 45.37 -21.16
CA ARG A 111 9.14 44.24 -20.44
C ARG A 111 8.11 43.39 -19.70
N LEU A 112 7.09 44.04 -19.11
CA LEU A 112 6.00 43.36 -18.40
C LEU A 112 5.18 42.48 -19.33
N ASP A 113 4.86 42.97 -20.53
CA ASP A 113 4.05 42.19 -21.48
C ASP A 113 4.85 41.05 -22.10
N ALA A 114 6.14 41.24 -22.36
CA ALA A 114 7.05 40.16 -22.74
C ALA A 114 7.11 39.05 -21.66
N ALA A 115 7.20 39.42 -20.38
CA ALA A 115 7.20 38.47 -19.27
C ALA A 115 5.88 37.68 -19.16
N LYS A 116 4.73 38.33 -19.37
CA LYS A 116 3.41 37.67 -19.41
C LYS A 116 3.30 36.66 -20.56
N GLU A 117 3.79 37.00 -21.75
CA GLU A 117 3.76 36.07 -22.88
C GLU A 117 4.64 34.85 -22.65
N GLN A 118 5.84 35.02 -22.09
CA GLN A 118 6.70 33.90 -21.70
C GLN A 118 6.03 33.00 -20.65
N ALA A 119 5.37 33.59 -19.65
CA ALA A 119 4.60 32.84 -18.66
C ALA A 119 3.46 32.02 -19.30
N LYS A 120 2.72 32.59 -20.27
CA LYS A 120 1.68 31.87 -21.01
C LYS A 120 2.24 30.70 -21.82
N VAL A 121 3.37 30.89 -22.50
CA VAL A 121 4.05 29.81 -23.25
C VAL A 121 4.47 28.69 -22.31
N PHE A 122 5.04 29.03 -21.15
CA PHE A 122 5.41 28.06 -20.12
C PHE A 122 4.20 27.24 -19.65
N VAL A 123 3.09 27.89 -19.27
CA VAL A 123 1.85 27.22 -18.84
C VAL A 123 1.27 26.32 -19.93
N LYS A 124 1.30 26.76 -21.20
CA LYS A 124 0.85 25.93 -22.34
C LYS A 124 1.73 24.69 -22.53
N SER A 125 3.04 24.80 -22.33
CA SER A 125 3.96 23.66 -22.44
C SER A 125 3.73 22.60 -21.37
N LEU A 126 3.29 22.99 -20.17
CA LEU A 126 2.88 22.07 -19.11
C LEU A 126 1.63 21.28 -19.49
N ARG A 127 0.62 21.95 -20.07
CA ARG A 127 -0.64 21.31 -20.49
C ARG A 127 -0.44 20.25 -21.58
N SER A 128 0.43 20.51 -22.55
CA SER A 128 0.71 19.59 -23.67
C SER A 128 1.34 18.26 -23.23
N LYS A 129 1.94 18.20 -22.04
CA LYS A 129 2.62 17.00 -21.52
C LYS A 129 1.71 16.13 -20.66
N ALA A 130 0.50 16.60 -20.35
CA ALA A 130 -0.51 15.88 -19.57
C ALA A 130 -1.35 14.96 -20.47
N PHE A 131 -0.74 13.96 -21.09
CA PHE A 131 -1.45 13.06 -22.02
C PHE A 131 -2.35 12.03 -21.31
N PHE A 132 -2.23 11.84 -19.99
CA PHE A 132 -3.11 10.95 -19.22
C PHE A 132 -3.22 11.43 -17.76
N SER A 133 -4.28 12.15 -17.43
CA SER A 133 -4.70 12.40 -16.06
C SER A 133 -6.10 11.83 -15.86
N LEU A 134 -6.18 10.68 -15.19
CA LEU A 134 -7.45 10.06 -14.74
C LEU A 134 -7.83 10.52 -13.33
N ARG A 135 -7.23 11.60 -12.83
CA ARG A 135 -7.59 12.20 -11.54
C ARG A 135 -7.96 13.65 -11.79
N GLY A 136 -9.25 13.94 -11.65
CA GLY A 136 -9.79 15.30 -11.64
C GLY A 136 -9.36 16.02 -10.38
N ASP A 137 -8.06 16.29 -10.25
CA ASP A 137 -7.55 17.25 -9.29
C ASP A 137 -7.20 18.50 -10.08
N CYS A 138 -7.95 19.55 -9.80
CA CYS A 138 -7.87 20.82 -10.47
C CYS A 138 -6.45 21.37 -10.31
N ASP A 139 -5.72 21.50 -11.42
CA ASP A 139 -4.52 22.33 -11.48
C ASP A 139 -4.89 23.73 -10.98
N GLN A 140 -4.67 23.99 -9.69
CA GLN A 140 -4.84 25.31 -9.11
C GLN A 140 -3.62 26.13 -9.52
N THR A 141 -3.75 26.80 -10.66
CA THR A 141 -2.93 27.96 -10.98
C THR A 141 -3.44 29.12 -10.12
N MET A 142 -2.80 29.37 -8.97
CA MET A 142 -2.90 30.68 -8.33
C MET A 142 -1.99 31.65 -9.10
N VAL A 143 -2.61 32.68 -9.68
CA VAL A 143 -1.94 33.86 -10.25
C VAL A 143 -1.94 34.96 -9.21
#